data_AF-A0A3D5D0H7-F1
#
_entry.id   AF-A0A3D5D0H7-F1
#
_cell.length_a   1.000
_cell.length_b   1.000
_cell.length_c   1.000
_cell.angle_alpha   90.00
_cell.angle_beta   90.00
_cell.angle_gamma   90.00
#
_symmetry.space_group_name_H-M   'P 1'
#
loop_
_entity.id
_entity.type
_entity.pdbx_description
1 polymer ?
#
loop_
_entity_poly.entity_id
_entity_poly.type
_entity_poly.pdbx_seq_one_letter_code
_entity_poly.pdbx_strand_id
1 'polypeptide(L)'
;MRSKLEKFSLLGAGVFVGILVSINISAWADRTSVSQLPIDELRVFAEVFAKVKSDYVEPVEDKKLINEALSGMLQGLDPHSTFMDADAYKELQAGT
;
A
#
# COMPACT_ATOMS: atom_id res chain seq x y z
N MET A 1 -15.70 22.16 54.34
CA MET A 1 -14.83 22.62 53.23
C MET A 1 -13.98 21.50 52.59
N ARG A 2 -13.62 20.43 53.32
CA ARG A 2 -12.84 19.28 52.82
C ARG A 2 -13.44 18.55 51.61
N SER A 3 -14.77 18.34 51.58
CA SER A 3 -15.44 17.59 50.51
C SER A 3 -15.47 18.28 49.14
N LYS A 4 -15.31 19.62 49.08
CA LYS A 4 -15.18 20.31 47.79
C LYS A 4 -13.79 20.11 47.20
N LEU A 5 -12.75 20.16 48.05
CA LEU A 5 -11.36 19.98 47.64
C LEU A 5 -11.08 18.55 47.16
N GLU A 6 -11.68 17.54 47.80
CA GLU A 6 -11.61 16.14 47.36
C GLU A 6 -12.24 15.93 45.98
N LYS A 7 -13.39 16.57 45.70
CA LYS A 7 -14.05 16.51 44.39
C LYS A 7 -13.24 17.22 43.31
N PHE A 8 -12.60 18.35 43.63
CA PHE A 8 -11.70 19.04 42.71
C PHE A 8 -10.43 18.24 42.39
N SER A 9 -9.86 17.57 43.40
CA SER A 9 -8.73 16.65 43.21
C SER A 9 -9.09 15.46 42.32
N LEU A 10 -10.26 14.86 42.56
CA LEU A 10 -10.74 13.72 41.78
C LEU A 10 -11.03 14.10 40.32
N LEU A 11 -11.60 15.30 40.09
CA LEU A 11 -11.79 15.84 38.74
C LEU A 11 -10.45 16.09 38.03
N GLY A 12 -9.49 16.70 38.72
CA GLY A 12 -8.17 16.98 38.17
C GLY A 12 -7.41 15.71 37.79
N ALA A 13 -7.46 14.68 38.64
CA ALA A 13 -6.84 13.38 38.36
C ALA A 13 -7.47 12.70 37.14
N GLY A 14 -8.79 12.73 36.99
CA GLY A 14 -9.50 12.14 35.84
C GLY A 14 -9.13 12.81 34.52
N VAL A 15 -9.04 14.15 34.51
CA VAL A 15 -8.61 14.91 33.33
C VAL A 15 -7.15 14.58 32.98
N PHE A 16 -6.28 14.47 33.99
CA PHE A 16 -4.86 14.15 33.77
C PHE A 16 -4.66 12.76 33.16
N VAL A 17 -5.39 11.75 33.67
CA VAL A 17 -5.39 10.39 33.12
C VAL A 17 -5.97 10.37 31.70
N GLY A 18 -7.07 11.09 31.45
CA GLY A 18 -7.66 11.20 30.11
C GLY A 18 -6.70 11.80 29.08
N ILE A 19 -5.92 12.81 29.46
CA ILE A 19 -4.88 13.41 28.63
C ILE A 19 -3.76 12.40 28.36
N LEU A 20 -3.25 11.71 29.39
CA LEU A 20 -2.19 10.70 29.22
C LEU A 20 -2.61 9.56 28.29
N VAL A 21 -3.85 9.09 28.40
CA VAL A 21 -4.40 8.04 27.53
C VAL A 21 -4.57 8.56 26.10
N SER A 22 -5.05 9.79 25.92
CA SER A 22 -5.24 10.39 24.58
C SER A 22 -3.94 10.57 23.81
N ILE A 23 -2.82 10.81 24.50
CA ILE A 23 -1.50 10.98 23.87
C ILE A 23 -0.91 9.63 23.42
N ASN A 24 -1.28 8.50 24.05
CA ASN A 24 -0.65 7.19 23.82
C ASN A 24 -1.42 6.26 22.85
N ILE A 25 -2.70 6.51 22.57
CA ILE A 25 -3.51 5.61 21.70
C ILE A 25 -3.09 5.64 20.23
N SER A 26 -2.49 6.74 19.75
CA SER A 26 -2.09 6.86 18.34
C SER A 26 -0.86 6.04 17.94
N ALA A 27 -0.17 5.40 18.88
CA ALA A 27 1.09 4.69 18.63
C ALA A 27 0.92 3.18 18.32
N TRP A 28 -0.30 2.64 18.45
CA TRP A 28 -0.60 1.21 18.25
C TRP A 28 -1.39 0.96 16.96
N ALA A 29 -1.52 1.99 16.11
CA ALA A 29 -1.89 1.78 14.72
C ALA A 29 -0.74 1.00 14.10
N ASP A 30 -0.97 -0.31 13.99
CA ASP A 30 -0.15 -1.31 13.34
C ASP A 30 0.64 -0.67 12.20
N ARG A 31 1.93 -0.41 12.44
CA ARG A 31 2.86 -0.24 11.35
C ARG A 31 3.07 -1.64 10.80
N THR A 32 2.03 -2.20 10.17
CA THR A 32 2.22 -3.15 9.09
C THR A 32 3.32 -2.53 8.28
N SER A 33 4.49 -3.15 8.36
CA SER A 33 5.67 -2.70 7.66
C SER A 33 5.26 -2.68 6.20
N VAL A 34 4.84 -1.50 5.72
CA VAL A 34 4.78 -1.24 4.30
C VAL A 34 6.22 -1.45 3.91
N SER A 35 6.51 -2.65 3.38
CA SER A 35 7.82 -2.98 2.86
C SER A 35 8.19 -1.79 2.00
N GLN A 36 9.22 -1.05 2.41
CA GLN A 36 9.60 0.16 1.70
C GLN A 36 9.77 -0.24 0.25
N LEU A 37 9.07 0.47 -0.65
CA LEU A 37 9.14 0.13 -2.05
C LEU A 37 10.62 0.11 -2.48
N PRO A 38 11.04 -0.90 -3.27
CA PRO A 38 12.42 -1.02 -3.73
C PRO A 38 12.69 0.07 -4.80
N ILE A 39 12.98 1.30 -4.35
CA ILE A 39 13.04 2.49 -5.21
C ILE A 39 14.14 2.37 -6.27
N ASP A 40 15.28 1.77 -5.92
CA ASP A 40 16.39 1.60 -6.87
C ASP A 40 16.02 0.62 -7.99
N GLU A 41 15.35 -0.48 -7.66
CA GLU A 41 14.87 -1.48 -8.60
C GLU A 41 13.74 -0.93 -9.48
N LEU A 42 12.83 -0.14 -8.91
CA LEU A 42 11.78 0.55 -9.66
C LEU A 42 12.36 1.59 -10.63
N ARG A 43 13.47 2.25 -10.26
CA ARG A 43 14.18 3.16 -11.16
C ARG A 43 14.76 2.40 -12.36
N VAL A 44 15.42 1.26 -12.11
CA VAL A 44 15.94 0.39 -13.19
C VAL A 44 14.81 -0.10 -14.10
N PHE A 45 13.68 -0.52 -13.52
CA PHE A 45 12.50 -0.92 -14.29
C PHE A 45 12.00 0.22 -15.20
N ALA A 46 11.89 1.44 -14.67
CA ALA A 46 11.45 2.60 -15.44
C ALA A 46 12.43 2.96 -16.57
N GLU A 47 13.74 2.87 -16.33
CA GLU A 47 14.78 3.10 -17.34
C GLU A 47 14.68 2.08 -18.48
N VAL A 48 14.53 0.79 -18.16
CA VAL A 48 14.37 -0.27 -19.17
C VAL A 48 13.06 -0.07 -19.96
N PHE A 49 11.96 0.24 -19.28
CA PHE A 49 10.68 0.54 -19.92
C PHE A 49 10.80 1.68 -20.93
N ALA A 50 11.43 2.79 -20.52
CA ALA A 50 11.65 3.94 -21.38
C ALA A 50 12.54 3.61 -22.59
N LYS A 51 13.61 2.83 -22.37
CA LYS A 51 14.53 2.39 -23.42
C LYS A 51 13.85 1.50 -24.45
N VAL A 52 13.01 0.55 -24.02
CA VAL A 52 12.22 -0.28 -24.93
C VAL A 52 11.31 0.61 -25.77
N LYS A 53 10.62 1.57 -25.16
CA LYS A 53 9.72 2.47 -25.89
C LYS A 53 10.43 3.36 -26.91
N SER A 54 11.66 3.81 -26.63
CA SER A 54 12.41 4.69 -27.54
C SER A 54 13.13 3.94 -28.65
N ASP A 55 13.65 2.74 -28.36
CA ASP A 55 14.58 2.04 -29.25
C ASP A 55 13.90 0.91 -30.03
N TYR A 56 12.67 0.54 -29.69
CA TYR A 56 11.93 -0.51 -30.40
C TYR A 56 11.47 -0.01 -31.78
N VAL A 57 11.48 -0.94 -32.75
CA VAL A 57 11.25 -0.63 -34.18
C VAL A 57 9.83 -0.14 -34.46
N GLU A 58 8.86 -0.55 -33.62
CA GLU A 58 7.46 -0.18 -33.75
C GLU A 58 6.97 0.56 -32.50
N PRO A 59 6.07 1.54 -32.64
CA PRO A 59 5.46 2.17 -31.48
C PRO A 59 4.64 1.13 -30.70
N VAL A 60 4.93 1.00 -29.41
CA VAL A 60 4.23 0.10 -28.48
C VAL A 60 3.43 0.92 -27.46
N GLU A 61 2.22 0.46 -27.17
CA GLU A 61 1.34 1.07 -26.19
C GLU A 61 1.81 0.77 -24.75
N ASP A 62 1.72 1.77 -23.88
CA ASP A 62 2.15 1.66 -22.47
C ASP A 62 1.40 0.56 -21.72
N LYS A 63 0.07 0.46 -21.93
CA LYS A 63 -0.76 -0.59 -21.32
C LYS A 63 -0.29 -1.99 -21.72
N LYS A 64 0.03 -2.19 -23.00
CA LYS A 64 0.53 -3.47 -23.51
C LYS A 64 1.86 -3.83 -22.84
N LEU A 65 2.83 -2.92 -22.84
CA LEU A 65 4.15 -3.19 -22.28
C LEU A 65 4.12 -3.47 -20.77
N ILE A 66 3.27 -2.75 -20.02
CA ILE A 66 3.05 -3.00 -18.59
C ILE A 66 2.39 -4.38 -18.38
N ASN A 67 1.35 -4.72 -19.14
CA ASN A 67 0.67 -6.01 -19.01
C ASN A 67 1.60 -7.20 -19.31
N GLU A 68 2.46 -7.07 -20.33
CA GLU A 68 3.47 -8.07 -20.65
C GLU A 68 4.53 -8.21 -19.54
N ALA A 69 4.99 -7.08 -18.98
CA ALA A 69 5.93 -7.10 -17.85
C ALA A 69 5.32 -7.78 -16.61
N LEU A 70 4.07 -7.47 -16.27
CA LEU A 70 3.34 -8.10 -15.17
C LEU A 70 3.14 -9.61 -15.41
N SER A 71 2.76 -9.98 -16.64
CA SER A 71 2.61 -11.39 -17.04
C SER A 71 3.93 -12.15 -16.91
N GLY A 72 5.03 -11.57 -17.37
CA GLY A 72 6.37 -12.16 -17.24
C GLY A 72 6.82 -12.33 -15.79
N MET A 73 6.54 -11.35 -14.92
CA MET A 73 6.84 -11.47 -13.49
C MET A 73 6.06 -12.60 -12.83
N LEU A 74 4.78 -12.77 -13.13
CA LEU A 74 3.97 -13.85 -12.57
C LEU A 74 4.40 -15.23 -13.10
N GLN A 75 4.65 -15.36 -14.40
CA GLN A 75 5.17 -16.60 -15.00
C GLN A 75 6.52 -17.01 -14.40
N GLY A 76 7.37 -16.03 -14.06
CA GLY A 76 8.65 -16.29 -13.41
C GLY A 76 8.53 -16.79 -11.96
N LEU A 77 7.42 -16.51 -11.29
CA LEU A 77 7.14 -16.98 -9.92
C LEU A 77 6.46 -18.35 -9.92
N ASP A 78 5.47 -18.55 -10.79
CA ASP A 78 4.69 -19.78 -10.87
C ASP A 78 4.11 -19.96 -12.29
N PRO A 79 4.35 -21.10 -12.97
CA PRO A 79 3.80 -21.39 -14.29
C PRO A 79 2.27 -21.38 -14.38
N HIS A 80 1.57 -21.53 -13.26
CA HIS A 80 0.10 -21.51 -13.22
C HIS A 80 -0.48 -20.12 -12.95
N SER A 81 0.37 -19.14 -12.60
CA SER A 81 -0.07 -17.78 -12.33
C SER A 81 -0.25 -17.00 -13.63
N THR A 82 -1.41 -16.37 -13.80
CA THR A 82 -1.75 -15.55 -14.98
C THR A 82 -2.15 -14.14 -14.54
N PHE A 83 -1.61 -13.12 -15.20
CA PHE A 83 -2.04 -11.75 -15.00
C PHE A 83 -3.38 -11.53 -15.71
N MET A 84 -4.36 -10.97 -15.02
CA MET A 84 -5.65 -10.60 -15.59
C MET A 84 -5.79 -9.09 -15.59
N ASP A 85 -6.01 -8.51 -16.77
CA ASP A 85 -6.37 -7.11 -16.85
C ASP A 85 -7.84 -6.90 -16.44
N ALA A 86 -8.23 -5.63 -16.35
CA ALA A 86 -9.56 -5.26 -15.86
C ALA A 86 -10.71 -5.84 -16.71
N ASP A 87 -10.49 -6.08 -18.01
CA ASP A 87 -11.52 -6.57 -18.91
C ASP A 87 -11.59 -8.10 -18.84
N ALA A 88 -10.45 -8.78 -18.84
CA ALA A 88 -10.36 -10.23 -18.61
C ALA A 88 -10.95 -10.63 -17.24
N TYR A 89 -10.70 -9.82 -16.20
CA TYR A 89 -11.25 -10.05 -14.87
C TYR A 89 -12.77 -9.88 -14.80
N LYS A 90 -13.34 -8.96 -15.59
CA LYS A 90 -14.79 -8.79 -15.70
C LYS A 90 -15.43 -9.97 -16.45
N GLU A 91 -14.81 -10.45 -17.51
CA GLU A 91 -15.30 -11.60 -18.27
C GLU A 91 -15.33 -12.87 -17.43
N LEU A 92 -14.29 -13.10 -16.62
CA LEU A 92 -14.27 -14.20 -15.67
C LEU A 92 -15.40 -14.14 -14.65
N GLN A 93 -15.70 -12.95 -14.11
CA GLN A 93 -16.83 -12.77 -13.19
C GLN A 93 -18.20 -12.92 -13.86
N ALA A 94 -18.32 -12.62 -15.16
CA ALA A 94 -19.56 -12.79 -15.89
C ALA A 94 -19.86 -14.26 -16.23
N GLY A 95 -18.82 -15.12 -16.25
CA GLY A 95 -18.92 -16.55 -16.50
C GLY A 95 -19.20 -17.42 -15.26
N THR A 96 -19.23 -16.84 -14.06
CA THR A 96 -19.57 -17.49 -12.78
C THR A 96 -20.99 -17.16 -12.34
#